data_AF-A0A8T5KVU7-F1
#
_entry.id   AF-A0A8T5KVU7-F1
#
_cell.length_a   1.000
_cell.length_b   1.000
_cell.length_c   1.000
_cell.angle_alpha   90.00
_cell.angle_beta   90.00
_cell.angle_gamma   90.00
#
_symmetry.space_group_name_H-M   'P 1'
#
loop_
_entity.id
_entity.type
_entity.pdbx_description
1 polymer ?
#
loop_
_entity_poly.entity_id
_entity_poly.type
_entity_poly.pdbx_seq_one_letter_code
_entity_poly.pdbx_strand_id
1 'polypeptide(L)'
;MAKRKYTKTAEKPLSEVIAGRKEHYLGLMEQSLTSFQGRMEESTAKLMNSMSRALDEAYDSRNLEQIEQLEQVITLLSRPTTGKLEETAETSYEPNVDRRPRLTRYRFRKARDRGMTNEGIKAKYRMDSPQQISGFTMQWNKSKADLRKN
;
A
#
# COMPACT_ATOMS: atom_id res chain seq x y z
N MET A 1 -12.71 48.99 33.71
CA MET A 1 -12.65 47.79 32.85
C MET A 1 -12.31 48.20 31.42
N ALA A 2 -11.10 47.92 30.95
CA ALA A 2 -10.65 48.29 29.61
C ALA A 2 -11.18 47.30 28.57
N LYS A 3 -12.05 47.77 27.67
CA LYS A 3 -12.57 46.97 26.54
C LYS A 3 -11.44 46.75 25.54
N ARG A 4 -10.96 45.51 25.40
CA ARG A 4 -10.00 45.12 24.35
C ARG A 4 -10.67 45.36 22.99
N LYS A 5 -10.15 46.32 22.22
CA LYS A 5 -10.55 46.56 20.83
C LYS A 5 -9.94 45.43 19.99
N TYR A 6 -10.78 44.52 19.50
CA TYR A 6 -10.36 43.57 18.48
C TYR A 6 -10.14 44.34 17.18
N THR A 7 -8.89 44.53 16.80
CA THR A 7 -8.51 45.00 15.47
C THR A 7 -8.85 43.89 14.48
N LYS A 8 -9.83 44.16 13.60
CA LYS A 8 -10.22 43.28 12.50
C LYS A 8 -9.01 43.12 11.58
N THR A 9 -8.35 41.97 11.62
CA THR A 9 -7.25 41.63 10.70
C THR A 9 -7.80 41.65 9.29
N ALA A 10 -7.16 42.40 8.39
CA ALA A 10 -7.51 42.40 6.98
C ALA A 10 -7.37 40.96 6.44
N GLU A 11 -8.48 40.38 5.97
CA GLU A 11 -8.47 39.06 5.37
C GLU A 11 -7.66 39.14 4.07
N LYS A 12 -6.56 38.39 4.01
CA LYS A 12 -5.78 38.25 2.78
C LYS A 12 -6.66 37.66 1.68
N PRO A 13 -6.51 38.09 0.42
CA PRO A 13 -7.26 37.51 -0.69
C PRO A 13 -6.95 36.01 -0.78
N LEU A 14 -7.98 35.22 -1.10
CA LEU A 14 -7.89 33.75 -1.18
C LEU A 14 -6.76 33.28 -2.11
N SER A 15 -6.48 34.03 -3.18
CA SER A 15 -5.36 33.77 -4.11
C SER A 15 -3.99 33.80 -3.44
N GLU A 16 -3.75 34.74 -2.52
CA GLU A 16 -2.49 34.84 -1.77
C GLU A 16 -2.35 33.67 -0.78
N VAL A 17 -3.45 33.26 -0.15
CA VAL A 17 -3.48 32.10 0.74
C VAL A 17 -3.19 30.80 -0.03
N ILE A 18 -3.76 30.65 -1.23
CA ILE A 18 -3.52 29.49 -2.09
C ILE A 18 -2.06 29.47 -2.58
N ALA A 19 -1.52 30.60 -3.02
CA ALA A 19 -0.14 30.71 -3.47
C ALA A 19 0.85 30.34 -2.35
N GLY A 20 0.69 30.90 -1.15
CA GLY A 20 1.56 30.58 -0.02
C GLY A 20 1.47 29.11 0.42
N ARG A 21 0.28 28.50 0.34
CA ARG A 21 0.13 27.05 0.59
C ARG A 21 0.84 26.21 -0.47
N LYS A 22 0.72 26.57 -1.75
CA LYS A 22 1.39 25.87 -2.84
C LYS A 22 2.91 25.90 -2.66
N GLU A 23 3.48 27.07 -2.38
CA GLU A 23 4.91 27.22 -2.12
C GLU A 23 5.37 26.40 -0.91
N HIS A 24 4.60 26.42 0.18
CA HIS A 24 4.90 25.62 1.37
C HIS A 24 4.97 24.13 1.06
N TYR A 25 3.98 23.58 0.34
CA TYR A 25 3.98 22.16 -0.01
C TYR A 25 5.06 21.80 -1.05
N LEU A 26 5.38 22.70 -1.99
CA LEU A 26 6.52 22.51 -2.89
C LEU A 26 7.82 22.39 -2.12
N GLY A 27 8.08 23.28 -1.15
CA GLY A 27 9.27 23.20 -0.31
C GLY A 27 9.35 21.93 0.53
N LEU A 28 8.23 21.44 1.07
CA LEU A 28 8.19 20.16 1.78
C LEU A 28 8.53 18.98 0.86
N MET A 29 8.00 18.98 -0.36
CA MET A 29 8.32 17.93 -1.34
C MET A 29 9.80 17.95 -1.71
N GLU A 30 10.37 19.13 -1.98
CA GLU A 30 11.79 19.29 -2.29
C GLU A 30 12.68 18.77 -1.16
N GLN A 31 12.42 19.18 0.10
CA GLN A 31 13.14 18.67 1.26
C GLN A 31 13.05 17.15 1.40
N SER A 32 11.87 16.58 1.14
CA SER A 32 11.67 15.14 1.21
C SER A 32 12.46 14.39 0.14
N LEU A 33 12.52 14.94 -1.08
CA LEU A 33 13.27 14.39 -2.20
C LEU A 33 14.78 14.43 -1.94
N THR A 34 15.30 15.56 -1.47
CA THR A 34 16.72 15.70 -1.10
C THR A 34 17.10 14.73 0.01
N SER A 35 16.25 14.61 1.05
CA SER A 35 16.49 13.67 2.15
C SER A 35 16.45 12.21 1.69
N PHE A 36 15.57 11.88 0.75
CA PHE A 36 15.50 10.56 0.16
C PHE A 36 16.74 10.25 -0.69
N GLN A 37 17.16 11.18 -1.55
CA GLN A 37 18.38 11.05 -2.35
C GLN A 37 19.61 10.82 -1.47
N GLY A 38 19.80 11.63 -0.42
CA GLY A 38 20.93 11.45 0.49
C GLY A 38 20.94 10.08 1.19
N ARG A 39 19.77 9.59 1.64
CA ARG A 39 19.67 8.23 2.22
C ARG A 39 19.96 7.13 1.20
N MET A 40 19.49 7.31 -0.04
CA MET A 40 19.77 6.38 -1.13
C MET A 40 21.26 6.31 -1.41
N GLU A 41 21.93 7.45 -1.57
CA GLU A 41 23.38 7.56 -1.79
C GLU A 41 24.19 6.95 -0.63
N GLU A 42 23.80 7.21 0.62
CA GLU A 42 24.45 6.58 1.77
C GLU A 42 24.29 5.06 1.76
N SER A 43 23.08 4.58 1.42
CA SER A 43 22.80 3.15 1.36
C SER A 43 23.57 2.45 0.23
N THR A 44 23.67 3.08 -0.94
CA THR A 44 24.39 2.54 -2.10
C THR A 44 25.90 2.51 -1.83
N ALA A 45 26.45 3.56 -1.19
CA ALA A 45 27.84 3.59 -0.78
C ALA A 45 28.18 2.48 0.22
N LYS A 46 27.34 2.25 1.23
CA LYS A 46 27.51 1.14 2.19
C LYS A 46 27.48 -0.22 1.49
N LEU A 47 26.52 -0.42 0.58
CA LEU A 47 26.42 -1.64 -0.20
C LEU A 47 27.68 -1.88 -1.04
N MET A 48 28.12 -0.87 -1.82
CA MET A 48 29.32 -0.97 -2.65
C MET A 48 30.57 -1.30 -1.81
N ASN A 49 30.73 -0.66 -0.65
CA ASN A 49 31.85 -0.95 0.26
C ASN A 49 31.79 -2.39 0.80
N SER A 50 30.60 -2.90 1.15
CA SER A 50 30.45 -4.28 1.60
C SER A 50 30.73 -5.29 0.49
N MET A 51 30.29 -5.01 -0.73
CA MET A 51 30.57 -5.85 -1.90
C MET A 51 32.05 -5.88 -2.23
N SER A 52 32.74 -4.73 -2.19
CA SER A 52 34.19 -4.65 -2.40
C SER A 52 34.95 -5.54 -1.41
N ARG A 53 34.60 -5.48 -0.12
CA ARG A 53 35.26 -6.32 0.90
C ARG A 53 34.98 -7.81 0.70
N ALA A 54 33.75 -8.17 0.34
CA ALA A 54 33.40 -9.56 0.07
C ALA A 54 34.15 -10.12 -1.16
N LEU A 55 34.37 -9.27 -2.18
CA LEU A 55 35.22 -9.61 -3.32
C LEU A 55 36.66 -9.86 -2.88
N ASP A 56 37.26 -8.92 -2.15
CA ASP A 56 38.64 -9.06 -1.67
C ASP A 56 38.81 -10.37 -0.87
N GLU A 57 37.91 -10.65 0.07
CA GLU A 57 37.94 -11.87 0.89
C GLU A 57 37.77 -13.16 0.07
N ALA A 58 36.83 -13.18 -0.89
CA ALA A 58 36.60 -14.35 -1.73
C ALA A 58 37.80 -14.64 -2.62
N TYR A 59 38.42 -13.63 -3.23
CA TYR A 59 39.59 -13.81 -4.09
C TYR A 59 40.86 -14.13 -3.29
N ASP A 60 41.03 -13.56 -2.10
CA ASP A 60 42.14 -13.90 -1.20
C ASP A 60 42.04 -15.34 -0.67
N SER A 61 40.83 -15.87 -0.48
CA SER A 61 40.60 -17.25 -0.05
C SER A 61 41.11 -18.30 -1.04
N ARG A 62 41.28 -17.93 -2.32
CA ARG A 62 41.58 -18.81 -3.46
C ARG A 62 40.61 -20.01 -3.58
N ASN A 63 39.42 -19.92 -3.00
CA ASN A 63 38.39 -20.94 -3.09
C ASN A 63 37.47 -20.64 -4.29
N LEU A 64 37.66 -21.40 -5.37
CA LEU A 64 36.92 -21.21 -6.62
C LEU A 64 35.40 -21.34 -6.45
N GLU A 65 34.92 -22.19 -5.54
CA GLU A 65 33.49 -22.36 -5.30
C GLU A 65 32.88 -21.10 -4.64
N GLN A 66 33.61 -20.46 -3.73
CA GLN A 66 33.18 -19.20 -3.10
C GLN A 66 33.19 -18.02 -4.08
N ILE A 67 34.21 -17.96 -4.94
CA ILE A 67 34.30 -16.94 -6.01
C ILE A 67 33.13 -17.09 -6.97
N GLU A 68 32.82 -18.31 -7.43
CA GLU A 68 31.73 -18.56 -8.36
C GLU A 68 30.36 -18.20 -7.76
N GLN A 69 30.10 -18.55 -6.49
CA GLN A 69 28.87 -18.17 -5.80
C GLN A 69 28.71 -16.65 -5.70
N LEU A 70 29.79 -15.92 -5.43
CA LEU A 70 29.78 -14.47 -5.33
C LEU A 70 29.53 -13.81 -6.70
N GLU A 71 30.18 -14.28 -7.75
CA GLU A 71 30.01 -13.79 -9.12
C GLU A 71 28.58 -13.98 -9.65
N GLN A 72 27.94 -15.11 -9.31
CA GLN A 72 26.53 -15.35 -9.65
C GLN A 72 25.60 -14.33 -8.99
N VAL A 73 25.82 -14.00 -7.71
CA VAL A 73 25.03 -13.00 -6.99
C VAL A 73 25.23 -11.60 -7.58
N ILE A 74 26.48 -11.21 -7.88
CA ILE A 74 26.79 -9.92 -8.53
C ILE A 74 26.09 -9.84 -9.89
N THR A 75 26.16 -10.90 -10.70
CA THR A 75 25.52 -10.96 -12.01
C THR A 75 24.00 -10.78 -11.92
N LEU A 76 23.36 -11.38 -10.90
CA LEU A 76 21.92 -11.20 -10.66
C LEU A 76 21.56 -9.78 -10.26
N LEU A 77 22.39 -9.12 -9.44
CA LEU A 77 22.19 -7.74 -8.99
C LEU A 77 22.49 -6.71 -10.08
N SER A 78 23.41 -7.01 -11.00
CA SER A 78 23.75 -6.16 -12.15
C SER A 78 22.74 -6.25 -13.29
N ARG A 79 21.78 -7.19 -13.24
CA ARG A 79 20.68 -7.19 -14.20
C ARG A 79 19.92 -5.89 -14.00
N PRO A 80 19.79 -5.06 -15.04
CA PRO A 80 18.93 -3.91 -14.94
C PRO A 80 17.56 -4.44 -14.55
N THR A 81 17.02 -3.96 -13.44
CA THR A 81 15.59 -4.02 -13.20
C THR A 81 14.96 -3.08 -14.21
N THR A 82 15.00 -3.46 -15.49
CA THR A 82 13.98 -3.09 -16.44
C THR A 82 12.72 -3.74 -15.90
N GLY A 83 12.15 -3.11 -14.87
CA GLY A 83 10.72 -3.06 -14.78
C GLY A 83 10.29 -2.62 -16.17
N LYS A 84 9.81 -3.58 -16.96
CA LYS A 84 8.53 -3.34 -17.62
C LYS A 84 7.59 -2.90 -16.51
N LEU A 85 7.65 -1.62 -16.14
CA LEU A 85 6.46 -0.84 -15.95
C LEU A 85 5.79 -0.95 -17.31
N GLU A 86 5.00 -2.00 -17.48
CA GLU A 86 3.97 -1.96 -18.50
C GLU A 86 3.22 -0.67 -18.26
N GLU A 87 3.32 0.18 -19.28
CA GLU A 87 2.51 1.34 -19.57
C GLU A 87 1.05 1.05 -19.19
N THR A 88 0.72 1.26 -17.93
CA THR A 88 -0.65 1.49 -17.50
C THR A 88 -0.76 2.98 -17.43
N ALA A 89 -1.24 3.52 -18.55
CA ALA A 89 -1.64 4.89 -18.73
C ALA A 89 -2.26 5.48 -17.47
N GLU A 90 -1.91 6.74 -17.21
CA GLU A 90 -2.79 7.77 -16.63
C GLU A 90 -4.06 7.22 -15.98
N THR A 91 -3.94 6.72 -14.77
CA THR A 91 -5.10 6.60 -13.89
C THR A 91 -4.71 7.25 -12.59
N SER A 92 -5.30 8.43 -12.38
CA SER A 92 -5.50 9.02 -11.07
C SER A 92 -5.66 7.90 -10.03
N TYR A 93 -4.85 7.93 -8.98
CA TYR A 93 -5.02 7.05 -7.83
C TYR A 93 -6.32 7.46 -7.11
N GLU A 94 -7.47 7.16 -7.71
CA GLU A 94 -8.69 6.99 -6.93
C GLU A 94 -8.50 5.66 -6.20
N PRO A 95 -8.52 5.63 -4.85
CA PRO A 95 -8.58 4.36 -4.15
C PRO A 95 -9.78 3.60 -4.73
N ASN A 96 -9.55 2.38 -5.23
CA ASN A 96 -10.60 1.47 -5.66
C ASN A 96 -11.39 1.05 -4.41
N VAL A 97 -12.15 1.99 -3.85
CA VAL A 97 -13.03 1.79 -2.72
C VAL A 97 -14.17 0.99 -3.29
N ASP A 98 -14.09 -0.32 -3.11
CA ASP A 98 -15.17 -1.24 -3.41
C ASP A 98 -16.46 -0.69 -2.77
N ARG A 99 -17.32 -0.12 -3.63
CA ARG A 99 -18.58 0.56 -3.27
C ARG A 99 -19.67 -0.45 -2.90
N ARG A 100 -19.39 -1.76 -3.03
CA ARG A 100 -20.36 -2.79 -2.66
C ARG A 100 -20.65 -2.70 -1.16
N PRO A 101 -21.91 -2.88 -0.76
CA PRO A 101 -22.27 -2.94 0.64
C PRO A 101 -21.49 -4.09 1.33
N ARG A 102 -20.97 -3.83 2.54
CA ARG A 102 -20.30 -4.88 3.34
C ARG A 102 -21.22 -6.08 3.59
N LEU A 103 -20.67 -7.27 3.48
CA LEU A 103 -21.35 -8.52 3.77
C LEU A 103 -21.46 -8.70 5.28
N THR A 104 -22.66 -8.50 5.82
CA THR A 104 -22.99 -8.80 7.22
C THR A 104 -23.75 -10.12 7.30
N ARG A 105 -23.76 -10.77 8.48
CA ARG A 105 -24.56 -11.99 8.72
C ARG A 105 -26.02 -11.84 8.30
N TYR A 106 -26.63 -10.69 8.63
CA TYR A 106 -28.01 -10.38 8.27
C TYR A 106 -28.21 -10.32 6.75
N ARG A 107 -27.31 -9.62 6.03
CA ARG A 107 -27.35 -9.51 4.57
C ARG A 107 -27.15 -10.86 3.89
N PHE A 108 -26.24 -11.68 4.41
CA PHE A 108 -26.03 -13.05 3.93
C PHE A 108 -27.29 -13.91 4.10
N ARG A 109 -27.88 -13.94 5.31
CA ARG A 109 -29.11 -14.69 5.59
C ARG A 109 -30.24 -14.26 4.67
N LYS A 110 -30.49 -12.94 4.55
CA LYS A 110 -31.53 -12.38 3.66
C LYS A 110 -31.29 -12.72 2.19
N ALA A 111 -30.04 -12.75 1.73
CA ALA A 111 -29.71 -13.14 0.36
C ALA A 111 -29.93 -14.65 0.13
N ARG A 112 -29.58 -15.50 1.11
CA ARG A 112 -29.83 -16.95 1.07
C ARG A 112 -31.30 -17.30 1.11
N ASP A 113 -32.08 -16.64 1.97
CA ASP A 113 -33.53 -16.84 2.04
C ASP A 113 -34.24 -16.41 0.74
N ARG A 114 -33.60 -15.55 -0.07
CA ARG A 114 -34.03 -15.16 -1.43
C ARG A 114 -33.48 -16.08 -2.52
N GLY A 115 -32.83 -17.18 -2.18
CA GLY A 115 -32.30 -18.16 -3.14
C GLY A 115 -30.98 -17.76 -3.82
N MET A 116 -30.28 -16.71 -3.36
CA MET A 116 -29.02 -16.30 -3.97
C MET A 116 -27.89 -17.31 -3.70
N THR A 117 -27.10 -17.63 -4.73
CA THR A 117 -25.92 -18.50 -4.59
C THR A 117 -24.77 -17.78 -3.88
N ASN A 118 -23.78 -18.53 -3.40
CA ASN A 118 -22.58 -17.93 -2.79
C ASN A 118 -21.84 -17.01 -3.77
N GLU A 119 -21.78 -17.36 -5.05
CA GLU A 119 -21.18 -16.53 -6.09
C GLU A 119 -21.95 -15.23 -6.31
N GLY A 120 -23.28 -15.29 -6.35
CA GLY A 120 -24.12 -14.08 -6.41
C GLY A 120 -23.94 -13.18 -5.20
N ILE A 121 -23.74 -13.75 -4.01
CA ILE A 121 -23.46 -13.01 -2.78
C ILE A 121 -22.07 -12.35 -2.85
N LYS A 122 -21.05 -13.05 -3.37
CA LYS A 122 -19.70 -12.48 -3.59
C LYS A 122 -19.71 -11.33 -4.60
N ALA A 123 -20.52 -11.44 -5.66
CA ALA A 123 -20.66 -10.39 -6.65
C ALA A 123 -21.31 -9.14 -6.04
N LYS A 124 -22.34 -9.33 -5.21
CA LYS A 124 -23.18 -8.24 -4.68
C LYS A 124 -22.62 -7.52 -3.45
N TYR A 125 -21.84 -8.20 -2.61
CA TYR A 125 -21.37 -7.66 -1.33
C TYR A 125 -19.85 -7.69 -1.22
N ARG A 126 -19.30 -6.67 -0.58
CA ARG A 126 -17.88 -6.64 -0.22
C ARG A 126 -17.64 -7.55 0.98
N MET A 127 -16.69 -8.46 0.86
CA MET A 127 -16.21 -9.27 1.97
C MET A 127 -15.00 -8.60 2.61
N ASP A 128 -14.92 -8.66 3.94
CA ASP A 128 -13.72 -8.25 4.68
C ASP A 128 -12.69 -9.39 4.74
N SER A 129 -13.13 -10.65 4.59
CA SER A 129 -12.25 -11.83 4.54
C SER A 129 -12.86 -12.94 3.66
N PRO A 130 -12.04 -13.70 2.91
CA PRO A 130 -12.51 -14.80 2.07
C PRO A 130 -13.32 -15.88 2.82
N GLN A 131 -13.04 -16.06 4.11
CA GLN A 131 -13.66 -17.09 4.96
C GLN A 131 -15.05 -16.70 5.48
N GLN A 132 -15.47 -15.43 5.32
CA GLN A 132 -16.76 -14.95 5.85
C GLN A 132 -17.97 -15.72 5.29
N ILE A 133 -17.95 -16.07 4.00
CA ILE A 133 -19.04 -16.84 3.39
C ILE A 133 -19.14 -18.25 3.98
N SER A 134 -18.01 -18.93 4.17
CA SER A 134 -18.01 -20.27 4.78
C SER A 134 -18.55 -20.22 6.20
N GLY A 135 -18.11 -19.23 6.99
CA GLY A 135 -18.59 -19.02 8.36
C GLY A 135 -20.09 -18.72 8.42
N PHE A 136 -20.60 -17.85 7.53
CA PHE A 136 -22.03 -17.51 7.51
C PHE A 136 -22.90 -18.65 6.97
N THR A 137 -22.40 -19.44 6.02
CA THR A 137 -23.08 -20.63 5.51
C THR A 137 -23.30 -21.66 6.62
N MET A 138 -22.25 -21.95 7.40
CA MET A 138 -22.34 -22.89 8.52
C MET A 138 -23.36 -22.44 9.57
N GLN A 139 -23.35 -21.15 9.93
CA GLN A 139 -24.29 -20.59 10.90
C GLN A 139 -25.75 -20.59 10.39
N TRP A 140 -25.95 -20.31 9.10
CA TRP A 140 -27.27 -20.36 8.48
C TRP A 140 -27.82 -21.80 8.46
N ASN A 141 -27.00 -22.78 8.06
CA ASN A 141 -27.37 -24.20 8.10
C ASN A 141 -27.73 -24.66 9.51
N LYS A 142 -26.93 -24.29 10.53
CA LYS A 142 -27.22 -24.60 11.93
C LYS A 142 -28.57 -24.01 12.37
N SER A 143 -28.81 -22.74 12.08
CA SER A 143 -30.07 -22.06 12.42
C SER A 143 -31.29 -22.73 11.74
N LYS A 144 -31.15 -23.17 10.49
CA LYS A 144 -32.21 -23.91 9.77
C LYS A 144 -32.42 -25.31 10.32
N ALA A 145 -31.38 -25.99 10.78
CA ALA A 145 -31.49 -27.29 11.42
C ALA A 145 -32.21 -27.19 12.77
N ASP A 146 -31.89 -26.17 13.57
CA ASP A 146 -32.53 -25.93 14.87
C ASP A 146 -34.03 -25.56 14.69
N LEU A 147 -34.36 -24.75 13.67
CA LEU A 147 -35.74 -24.42 13.31
C LEU A 147 -36.56 -25.62 12.79
N ARG A 148 -35.92 -26.69 12.32
CA ARG A 148 -36.63 -27.93 11.90
C ARG A 148 -36.86 -28.88 13.07
N LYS A 149 -36.19 -28.68 14.20
CA LYS A 149 -36.29 -29.53 15.39
C LYS A 149 -37.31 -29.01 16.41
N ASN A 150 -37.73 -27.75 16.26
CA ASN A 150 -38.82 -27.12 17.01
C ASN A 150 -40.08 -27.07 16.13
#